data_AF-A0A8T4PDE5-F1
#
_entry.id   AF-A0A8T4PDE5-F1
#
_cell.length_a   1.000
_cell.length_b   1.000
_cell.length_c   1.000
_cell.angle_alpha   90.00
_cell.angle_beta   90.00
_cell.angle_gamma   90.00
#
_symmetry.space_group_name_H-M   'P 1'
#
loop_
_entity.id
_entity.type
_entity.pdbx_description
1 polymer ?
#
loop_
_entity_poly.entity_id
_entity_poly.type
_entity_poly.pdbx_seq_one_letter_code
_entity_poly.pdbx_strand_id
1 'polypeptide(L)'
;MPIKMEQLISIGVIMILIGFVIVFLGTFMAAKETTSKTKVAVGGFIGPIPFGFGNDKNFVWFVTILSLVVFVLWIVFSFKFGR
;
A
#
# COMPACT_ATOMS: atom_id res chain seq x y z
N MET A 1 -41.80 7.98 4.33
CA MET A 1 -41.00 8.96 3.55
C MET A 1 -40.16 8.18 2.54
N PRO A 2 -40.17 8.56 1.26
CA PRO A 2 -39.34 7.90 0.25
C PRO A 2 -37.86 8.16 0.52
N ILE A 3 -37.02 7.13 0.35
CA ILE A 3 -35.56 7.22 0.50
C ILE A 3 -35.03 8.05 -0.68
N LYS A 4 -34.28 9.10 -0.39
CA LYS A 4 -33.64 9.95 -1.40
C LYS A 4 -32.39 9.27 -1.96
N MET A 5 -32.06 9.53 -3.22
CA MET A 5 -30.86 8.97 -3.89
C MET A 5 -29.56 9.27 -3.11
N GLU A 6 -29.45 10.48 -2.57
CA GLU A 6 -28.33 10.90 -1.71
C GLU A 6 -28.16 10.02 -0.46
N GLN A 7 -29.28 9.58 0.14
CA GLN A 7 -29.26 8.69 1.31
C GLN A 7 -28.75 7.30 0.93
N LEU A 8 -29.14 6.80 -0.25
CA LEU A 8 -28.69 5.49 -0.75
C LEU A 8 -27.17 5.48 -1.01
N ILE A 9 -26.65 6.55 -1.61
CA ILE A 9 -25.20 6.72 -1.83
C ILE A 9 -24.46 6.80 -0.49
N SER A 10 -24.97 7.59 0.46
CA SER A 10 -24.35 7.75 1.79
C SER A 10 -24.30 6.42 2.56
N ILE A 11 -25.39 5.63 2.53
CA ILE A 11 -25.42 4.28 3.12
C ILE A 11 -24.38 3.37 2.46
N GLY A 12 -24.26 3.41 1.13
CA GLY A 12 -23.25 2.63 0.40
C GLY A 12 -21.82 2.98 0.82
N VAL A 13 -21.49 4.27 0.92
CA VAL A 13 -20.17 4.73 1.37
C VAL A 13 -19.87 4.27 2.79
N ILE A 14 -20.83 4.42 3.72
CA ILE A 14 -20.68 3.96 5.10
C ILE A 14 -20.40 2.45 5.13
N MET A 15 -21.12 1.66 4.33
CA MET A 15 -20.96 0.22 4.27
C MET A 15 -19.59 -0.19 3.72
N ILE A 16 -19.07 0.52 2.71
CA ILE A 16 -17.71 0.33 2.19
C ILE A 16 -16.67 0.63 3.27
N LEU A 17 -16.83 1.75 4.00
CA LEU A 17 -15.90 2.13 5.07
C LEU A 17 -15.89 1.09 6.20
N ILE A 18 -17.05 0.56 6.59
CA ILE A 18 -17.13 -0.52 7.58
C ILE A 18 -16.41 -1.77 7.07
N GLY A 19 -16.64 -2.16 5.81
CA GLY A 19 -15.94 -3.29 5.20
C GLY A 19 -14.43 -3.12 5.18
N PHE A 20 -13.96 -1.92 4.82
CA PHE A 20 -12.54 -1.57 4.87
C PHE A 20 -11.96 -1.70 6.28
N VAL A 21 -12.64 -1.16 7.31
CA VAL A 21 -12.19 -1.26 8.70
C VAL A 21 -12.10 -2.71 9.16
N ILE A 22 -13.08 -3.56 8.83
CA ILE A 22 -13.07 -4.97 9.19
C ILE A 22 -11.86 -5.69 8.55
N VAL A 23 -11.62 -5.49 7.25
CA VAL A 23 -10.45 -6.07 6.56
C VAL A 23 -9.15 -5.57 7.16
N PHE A 24 -9.05 -4.26 7.42
CA PHE A 24 -7.87 -3.66 8.03
C PHE A 24 -7.56 -4.27 9.39
N LEU A 25 -8.55 -4.33 10.29
CA LEU A 25 -8.38 -4.94 11.62
C LEU A 25 -8.04 -6.43 11.52
N GLY A 26 -8.68 -7.18 10.62
CA GLY A 26 -8.37 -8.59 10.39
C GLY A 26 -6.92 -8.82 9.97
N THR A 27 -6.43 -8.02 9.02
CA THR A 27 -5.01 -8.11 8.58
C THR A 27 -4.04 -7.69 9.67
N PHE A 28 -4.39 -6.66 10.47
CA PHE A 28 -3.55 -6.20 11.57
C PHE A 28 -3.45 -7.24 12.70
N MET A 29 -4.56 -7.90 13.03
CA MET A 29 -4.56 -8.99 14.01
C MET A 29 -3.79 -10.22 13.50
N ALA A 30 -3.97 -10.59 12.22
CA ALA A 30 -3.23 -11.69 11.60
C ALA A 30 -1.71 -11.44 11.55
N ALA A 31 -1.28 -10.18 11.47
CA ALA A 31 0.13 -9.81 11.55
C ALA A 31 0.72 -9.98 12.97
N LYS A 32 -0.12 -9.96 14.01
CA LYS A 32 0.29 -10.07 15.42
C LYS A 32 0.42 -11.51 15.90
N GLU A 33 -0.25 -12.46 15.26
CA GLU A 33 -0.09 -13.88 15.59
C GLU A 33 1.31 -14.37 15.19
N THR A 34 2.10 -14.78 16.19
CA THR A 34 3.50 -15.23 16.05
C THR A 34 3.67 -16.43 15.10
N THR A 35 2.59 -17.18 14.83
CA THR A 35 2.57 -18.32 13.90
C THR A 35 2.47 -17.89 12.43
N SER A 36 1.98 -16.67 12.18
CA SER A 36 1.91 -16.14 10.83
C SER A 36 3.33 -15.73 10.40
N LYS A 37 3.91 -16.48 9.45
CA LYS A 37 5.17 -16.12 8.76
C LYS A 37 4.94 -14.92 7.84
N THR A 38 4.39 -13.83 8.37
CA THR A 38 4.11 -12.60 7.64
C THR A 38 5.44 -12.03 7.17
N LYS A 39 5.63 -12.00 5.85
CA LYS A 39 6.81 -11.42 5.22
C LYS A 39 6.61 -9.91 5.18
N VAL A 40 7.50 -9.18 5.82
CA VAL A 40 7.47 -7.73 5.91
C VAL A 40 8.80 -7.21 5.41
N ALA A 41 8.74 -6.29 4.46
CA ALA A 41 9.89 -5.56 3.96
C ALA A 41 9.48 -4.11 3.71
N VAL A 42 10.41 -3.20 4.02
CA VAL A 42 10.31 -1.76 3.85
C VAL A 42 11.53 -1.34 3.03
N GLY A 43 11.36 -0.46 2.07
CA GLY A 43 12.47 0.05 1.27
C GLY A 43 12.14 1.40 0.64
N GLY A 44 13.17 2.04 0.12
CA GLY A 44 13.11 3.39 -0.40
C GLY A 44 14.49 3.87 -0.83
N PHE A 45 14.73 5.17 -0.70
CA PHE A 45 15.98 5.81 -1.11
C PHE A 45 16.58 6.60 0.05
N ILE A 46 17.89 6.46 0.23
CA ILE A 46 18.70 7.37 1.04
C ILE A 46 19.55 8.17 0.04
N GLY A 47 19.10 9.38 -0.29
CA GLY A 47 19.65 10.13 -1.41
C GLY A 47 19.47 9.34 -2.73
N PRO A 48 20.51 9.19 -3.57
CA PRO A 48 20.40 8.42 -4.81
C PRO A 48 20.51 6.89 -4.61
N ILE A 49 20.78 6.42 -3.39
CA ILE A 49 21.07 5.00 -3.13
C ILE A 49 19.77 4.29 -2.71
N PRO A 50 19.33 3.24 -3.45
CA PRO A 50 18.18 2.45 -3.05
C PRO A 50 18.52 1.57 -1.84
N PHE A 51 17.58 1.44 -0.90
CA PHE A 51 17.71 0.66 0.33
C PHE A 51 16.48 -0.22 0.55
N GLY A 52 16.66 -1.37 1.20
CA GLY A 52 15.58 -2.27 1.60
C GLY A 52 15.93 -3.05 2.86
N PHE A 53 14.97 -3.21 3.75
CA PHE A 53 15.09 -3.91 5.02
C PHE A 53 13.83 -4.74 5.31
N GLY A 54 13.97 -5.92 5.88
CA GLY A 54 12.83 -6.79 6.12
C GLY A 54 13.22 -8.14 6.67
N ASN A 55 12.21 -8.97 6.97
CA ASN A 55 12.39 -10.29 7.55
C ASN A 55 12.49 -11.43 6.50
N ASP A 56 12.29 -11.12 5.22
CA ASP A 56 12.40 -12.07 4.11
C ASP A 56 13.24 -11.48 2.97
N LYS A 57 14.30 -12.19 2.60
CA LYS A 57 15.26 -11.73 1.58
C LYS A 57 14.60 -11.50 0.22
N ASN A 58 13.69 -12.37 -0.21
CA ASN A 58 13.03 -12.22 -1.50
C ASN A 58 12.12 -10.98 -1.48
N PHE A 59 11.46 -10.74 -0.35
CA PHE A 59 10.59 -9.59 -0.19
C PHE A 59 11.36 -8.27 -0.11
N VAL A 60 12.55 -8.26 0.52
CA VAL A 60 13.47 -7.13 0.50
C VAL A 60 13.92 -6.80 -0.93
N TRP A 61 14.37 -7.81 -1.69
CA TRP A 61 14.74 -7.62 -3.09
C TRP A 61 13.58 -7.08 -3.94
N PHE A 62 12.38 -7.61 -3.73
CA PHE A 62 11.18 -7.12 -4.40
C PHE A 62 10.93 -5.63 -4.14
N VAL A 63 10.94 -5.20 -2.87
CA VAL A 63 10.69 -3.80 -2.52
C VAL A 63 11.79 -2.89 -3.05
N THR A 64 13.06 -3.29 -2.97
CA THR A 64 14.18 -2.49 -3.49
C THR A 64 14.11 -2.30 -5.01
N ILE A 65 13.79 -3.37 -5.76
CA ILE A 65 13.61 -3.28 -7.22
C ILE A 65 12.40 -2.40 -7.53
N LEU A 66 11.30 -2.57 -6.81
CA LEU A 66 10.09 -1.75 -6.99
C LEU A 66 10.39 -0.25 -6.76
N SER A 67 11.13 0.09 -5.71
CA SER A 67 11.58 1.47 -5.47
C SER A 67 12.41 2.00 -6.64
N LEU A 68 13.35 1.22 -7.16
CA LEU A 68 14.16 1.59 -8.33
C LEU A 68 13.30 1.85 -9.58
N VAL A 69 12.34 0.98 -9.87
CA VAL A 69 11.42 1.12 -11.00
C VAL A 69 10.60 2.41 -10.88
N VAL A 70 10.02 2.68 -9.70
CA VAL A 70 9.24 3.90 -9.46
C VAL A 70 10.09 5.15 -9.65
N PHE A 71 11.34 5.14 -9.20
CA PHE A 71 12.26 6.27 -9.37
C PHE A 71 12.62 6.52 -10.84
N VAL A 72 12.90 5.46 -11.61
CA VAL A 72 13.16 5.58 -13.05
C VAL A 72 11.93 6.11 -13.78
N LEU A 73 10.73 5.61 -13.46
CA LEU A 73 9.49 6.11 -14.04
C LEU A 73 9.31 7.60 -13.72
N TRP A 74 9.52 8.01 -12.47
CA TRP A 74 9.44 9.41 -12.08
C TRP A 74 10.42 10.29 -12.86
N ILE A 75 11.67 9.85 -13.01
CA ILE A 75 12.68 10.55 -13.84
C ILE A 75 12.19 10.69 -15.28
N VAL A 76 11.73 9.61 -15.92
CA VAL A 76 11.26 9.61 -17.31
C VAL A 76 10.06 10.54 -17.49
N PHE A 77 9.09 10.48 -16.57
CA PHE A 77 7.93 11.37 -16.58
C PHE A 77 8.34 12.83 -16.37
N SER A 78 9.23 13.10 -15.42
CA SER A 78 9.73 14.46 -15.14
C SER A 78 10.45 15.04 -16.35
N PHE A 79 11.28 14.25 -17.05
CA PHE A 79 11.95 14.72 -18.26
C PHE A 79 11.02 14.90 -19.47
N LYS A 80 9.97 14.08 -19.59
CA LYS A 80 9.03 14.13 -20.72
C LYS A 80 7.96 15.21 -20.55
N PHE A 81 7.59 15.56 -19.32
CA PHE A 81 6.47 16.46 -19.01
C PHE A 81 6.92 17.79 -18.37
N GLY A 82 8.15 17.85 -17.86
CA GLY A 82 8.78 19.06 -17.31
C GLY A 82 9.49 19.93 -18.34
N ARG A 83 9.21 19.74 -19.64
CA ARG A 83 9.60 20.62 -20.74
C ARG A 83 8.34 21.24 -21.36
#